data_AF-A0A2M7ZP76-F1
#
_entry.id   AF-A0A2M7ZP76-F1
#
_cell.length_a   1.000
_cell.length_b   1.000
_cell.length_c   1.000
_cell.angle_alpha   90.00
_cell.angle_beta   90.00
_cell.angle_gamma   90.00
#
_symmetry.space_group_name_H-M   'P 1'
#
loop_
_entity.id
_entity.type
_entity.pdbx_description
1 polymer ?
#
loop_
_entity_poly.entity_id
_entity_poly.type
_entity_poly.pdbx_seq_one_letter_code
_entity_poly.pdbx_strand_id
1 'polypeptide(L)'
;MNINKYTKTDLYKIANNLLWTWDFEVRELFKKIDSEKWETTVNNPIKLLDEIDETEVVKLFNDNDFLSLFEKVNHKLDDYLKNKSWYAKNLNTEKDLKIAYFSAEFGLTECIRIYSGGLGVLSGDHLKSASDLGLPLVGVGLLYSNGYFQQKLDKDGWQNEFYIIEDFNKLPIELQLDENKKPIIVKIKIADEIISIQVWKLIIGRIELYLLDTDIKPNSKKNREITETLYGGDIETRI
;
A
#
# COMPACT_ATOMS: atom_id res chain seq x y z
N MET A 1 -32.38 -14.92 -14.29
CA MET A 1 -31.30 -13.94 -14.14
C MET A 1 -30.36 -14.48 -13.08
N ASN A 2 -29.20 -15.01 -13.47
CA ASN A 2 -28.16 -15.30 -12.49
C ASN A 2 -27.67 -13.95 -11.96
N ILE A 3 -27.97 -13.67 -10.70
CA ILE A 3 -27.29 -12.60 -9.99
C ILE A 3 -25.82 -13.06 -9.95
N ASN A 4 -24.92 -12.27 -10.54
CA ASN A 4 -23.50 -12.59 -10.48
C ASN A 4 -23.11 -12.74 -9.01
N LYS A 5 -22.56 -13.91 -8.67
CA LYS A 5 -22.14 -14.27 -7.30
C LYS A 5 -21.11 -13.30 -6.73
N TYR A 6 -20.35 -12.64 -7.61
CA TYR A 6 -19.28 -11.71 -7.27
C TYR A 6 -19.43 -10.38 -8.00
N THR A 7 -18.83 -9.36 -7.41
CA THR A 7 -18.91 -7.96 -7.84
C THR A 7 -17.52 -7.34 -7.92
N LYS A 8 -17.43 -6.13 -8.46
CA LYS A 8 -16.18 -5.35 -8.47
C LYS A 8 -15.59 -5.16 -7.06
N THR A 9 -16.46 -5.02 -6.05
CA THR A 9 -16.05 -4.92 -4.63
C THR A 9 -15.23 -6.14 -4.18
N ASP A 10 -15.50 -7.33 -4.70
CA ASP A 10 -14.74 -8.52 -4.33
C ASP A 10 -13.33 -8.51 -4.92
N LEU A 11 -13.14 -7.91 -6.10
CA LEU A 11 -11.80 -7.65 -6.65
C LEU A 11 -11.06 -6.60 -5.82
N TYR A 12 -11.74 -5.54 -5.36
CA TYR A 12 -11.13 -4.54 -4.49
C TYR A 12 -10.67 -5.11 -3.15
N LYS A 13 -11.36 -6.14 -2.59
CA LYS A 13 -10.90 -6.81 -1.37
C LYS A 13 -9.51 -7.44 -1.54
N ILE A 14 -9.26 -8.06 -2.70
CA ILE A 14 -7.96 -8.64 -3.04
C ILE A 14 -6.94 -7.53 -3.36
N ALA A 15 -7.36 -6.49 -4.09
CA ALA A 15 -6.49 -5.38 -4.50
C ALA A 15 -5.91 -4.60 -3.31
N ASN A 16 -6.71 -4.41 -2.25
CA ASN A 16 -6.33 -3.70 -1.03
C ASN A 16 -5.41 -4.50 -0.08
N ASN A 17 -5.01 -5.72 -0.46
CA ASN A 17 -3.98 -6.48 0.25
C ASN A 17 -2.79 -6.72 -0.68
N LEU A 18 -1.59 -6.26 -0.30
CA LEU A 18 -0.40 -6.33 -1.15
C LEU A 18 0.16 -7.74 -1.41
N LEU A 19 -0.53 -8.81 -1.01
CA LEU A 19 -0.11 -10.18 -1.32
C LEU A 19 0.20 -10.39 -2.82
N TRP A 20 -0.52 -9.71 -3.73
CA TRP A 20 -0.24 -9.70 -5.18
C TRP A 20 1.15 -9.18 -5.58
N THR A 21 1.86 -8.50 -4.68
CA THR A 21 3.21 -7.98 -4.95
C THR A 21 4.28 -9.07 -4.86
N TRP A 22 4.05 -10.18 -4.13
CA TRP A 22 4.96 -11.33 -4.10
C TRP A 22 4.31 -12.69 -4.40
N ASP A 23 2.99 -12.76 -4.49
CA ASP A 23 2.28 -13.97 -4.90
C ASP A 23 1.91 -13.93 -6.39
N PHE A 24 2.46 -14.88 -7.15
CA PHE A 24 2.28 -14.97 -8.59
C PHE A 24 0.81 -15.13 -9.00
N GLU A 25 0.05 -15.99 -8.32
CA GLU A 25 -1.33 -16.29 -8.72
C GLU A 25 -2.27 -15.11 -8.46
N VAL A 26 -2.06 -14.40 -7.34
CA VAL A 26 -2.83 -13.20 -7.02
C VAL A 26 -2.49 -12.08 -8.03
N ARG A 27 -1.25 -11.98 -8.48
CA ARG A 27 -0.85 -11.03 -9.53
C ARG A 27 -1.47 -11.35 -10.89
N GLU A 28 -1.46 -12.63 -11.27
CA GLU A 28 -2.03 -13.09 -12.55
C GLU A 28 -3.54 -12.82 -12.65
N LEU A 29 -4.26 -12.81 -11.51
CA LEU A 29 -5.67 -12.39 -11.48
C LEU A 29 -5.86 -10.99 -12.08
N PHE A 30 -5.07 -10.01 -11.65
CA PHE A 30 -5.17 -8.63 -12.15
C PHE A 30 -4.66 -8.50 -13.58
N LYS A 31 -3.57 -9.19 -13.92
CA LYS A 31 -3.07 -9.22 -15.30
C LYS A 31 -4.08 -9.82 -16.29
N LYS A 32 -4.90 -10.79 -15.85
CA LYS A 32 -5.95 -11.42 -16.67
C LYS A 32 -7.18 -10.53 -16.89
N ILE A 33 -7.39 -9.51 -16.07
CA ILE A 33 -8.45 -8.51 -16.29
C ILE A 33 -8.17 -7.76 -17.60
N ASP A 34 -6.98 -7.16 -17.68
CA ASP A 34 -6.48 -6.45 -18.85
C ASP A 34 -4.96 -6.25 -18.68
N SER A 35 -4.16 -6.95 -19.49
CA SER A 35 -2.70 -6.93 -19.37
C SER A 35 -2.10 -5.58 -19.77
N GLU A 36 -2.72 -4.87 -20.70
CA GLU A 36 -2.23 -3.57 -21.18
C GLU A 36 -2.51 -2.48 -20.13
N LYS A 37 -3.74 -2.44 -19.59
CA LYS A 37 -4.09 -1.55 -18.47
C LYS A 37 -3.25 -1.87 -17.22
N TRP A 38 -2.98 -3.14 -16.94
CA TRP A 38 -2.12 -3.54 -15.83
C TRP A 38 -0.70 -2.95 -15.93
N GLU A 39 -0.07 -3.03 -17.12
CA GLU A 39 1.27 -2.48 -17.34
C GLU A 39 1.27 -0.94 -17.31
N THR A 40 0.30 -0.30 -17.98
CA THR A 40 0.20 1.17 -18.05
C THR A 40 -0.15 1.82 -16.73
N THR A 41 -0.84 1.11 -15.82
CA THR A 41 -1.12 1.57 -14.45
C THR A 41 0.04 1.33 -13.47
N VAL A 42 1.20 0.87 -13.97
CA VAL A 42 2.38 0.51 -13.16
C VAL A 42 2.02 -0.57 -12.13
N ASN A 43 1.33 -1.62 -12.59
CA ASN A 43 0.93 -2.76 -11.76
C ASN A 43 0.06 -2.34 -10.55
N ASN A 44 -0.81 -1.33 -10.72
CA ASN A 44 -1.69 -0.83 -9.67
C ASN A 44 -3.11 -1.39 -9.84
N PRO A 45 -3.55 -2.34 -8.99
CA PRO A 45 -4.85 -2.95 -9.15
C PRO A 45 -6.01 -1.99 -8.85
N ILE A 46 -5.80 -0.95 -8.03
CA ILE A 46 -6.84 0.04 -7.74
C ILE A 46 -7.12 0.87 -9.00
N LYS A 47 -6.08 1.38 -9.65
CA LYS A 47 -6.21 2.13 -10.92
C LYS A 47 -6.79 1.26 -12.04
N LEU A 48 -6.30 0.03 -12.19
CA LEU A 48 -6.85 -0.93 -13.16
C LEU A 48 -8.36 -1.13 -12.94
N LEU A 49 -8.77 -1.34 -11.69
CA LEU A 49 -10.18 -1.52 -11.38
C LEU A 49 -10.97 -0.25 -11.66
N ASP A 50 -10.47 0.94 -11.35
CA ASP A 50 -11.15 2.20 -11.67
C ASP A 50 -11.41 2.38 -13.17
N GLU A 51 -10.59 1.79 -14.03
CA GLU A 51 -10.67 1.86 -15.50
C GLU A 51 -11.58 0.82 -16.16
N ILE A 52 -12.18 -0.09 -15.38
CA ILE A 52 -13.17 -1.06 -15.91
C ILE A 52 -14.58 -0.75 -15.42
N ASP A 53 -15.56 -0.89 -16.30
CA ASP A 53 -16.97 -0.68 -15.96
C ASP A 53 -17.68 -1.95 -15.45
N GLU A 54 -18.90 -1.79 -14.96
CA GLU A 54 -19.74 -2.90 -14.48
C GLU A 54 -19.98 -3.97 -15.56
N THR A 55 -20.05 -3.58 -16.84
CA THR A 55 -20.28 -4.52 -17.94
C THR A 55 -19.06 -5.39 -18.21
N GLU A 56 -17.85 -4.82 -18.11
CA GLU A 56 -16.58 -5.55 -18.16
C GLU A 56 -16.47 -6.53 -16.99
N VAL A 57 -16.81 -6.09 -15.77
CA VAL A 57 -16.83 -6.96 -14.57
C VAL A 57 -17.81 -8.13 -14.74
N VAL A 58 -19.00 -7.88 -15.27
CA VAL A 58 -19.98 -8.93 -15.57
C VAL A 58 -19.44 -9.93 -16.58
N LYS A 59 -18.72 -9.47 -17.62
CA LYS A 59 -18.09 -10.38 -18.61
C LYS A 59 -17.01 -11.23 -17.96
N LEU A 60 -16.15 -10.65 -17.13
CA LEU A 60 -15.08 -11.36 -16.42
C LEU A 60 -15.65 -12.50 -15.56
N PHE A 61 -16.70 -12.25 -14.76
CA PHE A 61 -17.29 -13.29 -13.91
C PHE A 61 -18.18 -14.30 -14.67
N ASN A 62 -18.47 -14.06 -15.95
CA ASN A 62 -19.10 -15.05 -16.84
C ASN A 62 -18.07 -15.90 -17.61
N ASP A 63 -16.80 -15.52 -17.59
CA ASP A 63 -15.70 -16.33 -18.12
C ASP A 63 -15.27 -17.38 -17.08
N ASN A 64 -15.38 -18.66 -17.44
CA ASN A 64 -15.10 -19.77 -16.52
C ASN A 64 -13.64 -19.80 -16.05
N ASP A 65 -12.69 -19.41 -16.91
CA ASP A 65 -11.28 -19.44 -16.56
C ASP A 65 -10.94 -18.32 -15.59
N PHE A 66 -11.50 -17.12 -15.79
CA PHE A 66 -11.36 -16.01 -14.85
C PHE A 66 -12.05 -16.31 -13.52
N LEU A 67 -13.29 -16.82 -13.55
CA LEU A 67 -14.04 -17.17 -12.34
C LEU A 67 -13.29 -18.21 -11.50
N SER A 68 -12.75 -19.26 -12.13
CA SER A 68 -11.95 -20.28 -11.46
C SER A 68 -10.68 -19.71 -10.83
N LEU A 69 -9.96 -18.83 -11.55
CA LEU A 69 -8.78 -18.14 -11.02
C LEU A 69 -9.15 -17.24 -9.84
N PHE A 70 -10.22 -16.46 -9.95
CA PHE A 70 -10.71 -15.60 -8.89
C PHE A 70 -11.08 -16.40 -7.64
N GLU A 71 -11.86 -17.48 -7.76
CA GLU A 71 -12.24 -18.29 -6.61
C GLU A 71 -11.03 -18.93 -5.94
N LYS A 72 -10.06 -19.42 -6.74
CA LYS A 72 -8.79 -19.94 -6.23
C LYS A 72 -8.01 -18.90 -5.45
N VAL A 73 -7.86 -17.69 -6.00
CA VAL A 73 -7.13 -16.58 -5.35
C VAL A 73 -7.85 -16.13 -4.09
N ASN A 74 -9.17 -16.00 -4.13
CA ASN A 74 -9.97 -15.61 -2.98
C ASN A 74 -9.86 -16.63 -1.84
N HIS A 75 -9.96 -17.93 -2.14
CA HIS A 75 -9.71 -19.01 -1.18
C HIS A 75 -8.29 -18.98 -0.63
N LYS A 76 -7.28 -18.77 -1.50
CA LYS A 76 -5.87 -18.67 -1.09
C LYS A 76 -5.64 -17.52 -0.13
N LEU A 77 -6.19 -16.33 -0.40
CA LEU A 77 -6.09 -15.18 0.49
C LEU A 77 -6.77 -15.46 1.83
N ASP A 78 -7.97 -16.03 1.79
CA ASP A 78 -8.72 -16.41 3.00
C ASP A 78 -7.93 -17.41 3.87
N ASP A 79 -7.39 -18.46 3.25
CA ASP A 79 -6.56 -19.46 3.91
C ASP A 79 -5.26 -18.83 4.43
N TYR A 80 -4.63 -17.97 3.63
CA TYR A 80 -3.44 -17.23 4.01
C TYR A 80 -3.69 -16.32 5.22
N LEU A 81 -4.88 -15.77 5.42
CA LEU A 81 -5.18 -14.91 6.56
C LEU A 81 -5.71 -15.69 7.78
N LYS A 82 -6.51 -16.73 7.59
CA LYS A 82 -7.21 -17.45 8.68
C LYS A 82 -6.41 -18.60 9.27
N ASN A 83 -5.57 -19.27 8.47
CA ASN A 83 -4.81 -20.42 8.97
C ASN A 83 -3.81 -19.99 10.04
N LYS A 84 -3.48 -20.91 10.96
CA LYS A 84 -2.40 -20.68 11.93
C LYS A 84 -1.08 -20.50 11.19
N SER A 85 -0.46 -19.33 11.38
CA SER A 85 0.86 -19.00 10.83
C SER A 85 1.95 -19.88 11.43
N TRP A 86 3.16 -19.82 10.86
CA TRP A 86 4.31 -20.52 11.44
C TRP A 86 4.57 -20.06 12.88
N TYR A 87 4.52 -18.75 13.13
CA TYR A 87 4.66 -18.17 14.46
C TYR A 87 3.64 -18.75 15.45
N ALA A 88 2.34 -18.73 15.10
CA ALA A 88 1.27 -19.22 15.96
C ALA A 88 1.32 -20.75 16.21
N LYS A 89 1.97 -21.52 15.32
CA LYS A 89 2.13 -22.97 15.47
C LYS A 89 3.32 -23.36 16.35
N ASN A 90 4.43 -22.63 16.23
CA ASN A 90 5.71 -23.03 16.81
C ASN A 90 6.06 -22.27 18.09
N LEU A 91 5.52 -21.07 18.27
CA LEU A 91 5.82 -20.24 19.42
C LEU A 91 4.61 -20.21 20.35
N ASN A 92 4.80 -20.78 21.54
CA ASN A 92 3.87 -20.70 22.64
C ASN A 92 4.10 -19.40 23.44
N THR A 93 4.34 -18.30 22.72
CA THR A 93 4.73 -17.01 23.29
C THR A 93 3.51 -16.28 23.85
N GLU A 94 3.77 -15.33 24.75
CA GLU A 94 2.76 -14.48 25.38
C GLU A 94 1.78 -13.95 24.33
N LYS A 95 0.48 -14.13 24.60
CA LYS A 95 -0.61 -13.74 23.69
C LYS A 95 -0.60 -12.25 23.32
N ASP A 96 0.18 -11.44 24.04
CA ASP A 96 0.13 -9.98 24.01
C ASP A 96 1.37 -9.32 23.38
N LEU A 97 2.37 -10.08 22.91
CA LEU A 97 3.53 -9.49 22.24
C LEU A 97 3.09 -8.76 20.96
N LYS A 98 3.44 -7.48 20.84
CA LYS A 98 3.34 -6.68 19.62
C LYS A 98 4.64 -5.96 19.35
N ILE A 99 5.07 -5.97 18.09
CA ILE A 99 6.33 -5.37 17.64
C ILE A 99 5.99 -4.18 16.73
N ALA A 100 6.38 -2.98 17.12
CA ALA A 100 6.28 -1.80 16.26
C ALA A 100 7.59 -1.65 15.46
N TYR A 101 7.51 -1.70 14.13
CA TYR A 101 8.65 -1.56 13.23
C TYR A 101 8.58 -0.21 12.52
N PHE A 102 9.45 0.71 12.93
CA PHE A 102 9.53 2.05 12.35
C PHE A 102 10.56 2.08 11.23
N SER A 103 10.16 2.63 10.09
CA SER A 103 11.09 2.96 9.02
C SER A 103 10.66 4.24 8.31
N ALA A 104 11.63 5.00 7.81
CA ALA A 104 11.35 6.14 6.94
C ALA A 104 10.84 5.67 5.56
N GLU A 105 11.18 4.46 5.13
CA GLU A 105 10.92 3.98 3.77
C GLU A 105 10.45 2.54 3.72
N PHE A 106 9.59 2.22 2.76
CA PHE A 106 9.12 0.86 2.49
C PHE A 106 9.02 0.57 0.99
N GLY A 107 9.94 -0.26 0.49
CA GLY A 107 9.97 -0.76 -0.89
C GLY A 107 9.01 -1.93 -1.05
N LEU A 108 7.73 -1.63 -1.29
CA LEU A 108 6.67 -2.64 -1.32
C LEU A 108 6.29 -3.05 -2.74
N THR A 109 6.01 -2.04 -3.57
CA THR A 109 5.57 -2.16 -4.96
C THR A 109 5.86 -0.84 -5.69
N GLU A 110 5.95 -0.90 -7.01
CA GLU A 110 6.30 0.23 -7.88
C GLU A 110 5.22 1.33 -7.86
N CYS A 111 3.96 0.96 -7.62
CA CYS A 111 2.85 1.91 -7.58
C CYS A 111 2.73 2.68 -6.25
N ILE A 112 3.50 2.32 -5.20
CA ILE A 112 3.54 3.04 -3.93
C ILE A 112 4.95 3.58 -3.72
N ARG A 113 5.14 4.87 -4.02
CA ARG A 113 6.45 5.51 -4.09
C ARG A 113 6.91 6.06 -2.74
N ILE A 114 7.05 5.18 -1.75
CA ILE A 114 7.50 5.53 -0.38
C ILE A 114 8.90 4.99 -0.07
N TYR A 115 9.75 4.84 -1.09
CA TYR A 115 11.15 4.45 -0.94
C TYR A 115 12.03 5.00 -2.08
N SER A 116 13.33 5.00 -1.84
CA SER A 116 14.39 5.53 -2.73
C SER A 116 15.58 4.59 -2.89
N GLY A 117 15.80 3.66 -1.96
CA GLY A 117 16.96 2.78 -2.02
C GLY A 117 16.91 1.54 -1.12
N GLY A 118 18.09 1.02 -0.78
CA GLY A 118 18.26 -0.28 -0.12
C GLY A 118 17.60 -0.39 1.26
N LEU A 119 17.51 0.70 2.02
CA LEU A 119 16.78 0.71 3.29
C LEU A 119 15.30 0.38 3.09
N GLY A 120 14.66 1.04 2.13
CA GLY A 120 13.26 0.78 1.82
C GLY A 120 13.04 -0.65 1.35
N VAL A 121 13.90 -1.17 0.46
CA VAL A 121 13.81 -2.57 0.00
C VAL A 121 13.90 -3.54 1.18
N LEU A 122 14.88 -3.37 2.07
CA LEU A 122 15.02 -4.19 3.27
C LEU A 122 13.78 -4.12 4.17
N SER A 123 13.29 -2.91 4.45
CA SER A 123 12.08 -2.71 5.25
C SER A 123 10.85 -3.37 4.62
N GLY A 124 10.68 -3.26 3.30
CA GLY A 124 9.59 -3.91 2.58
C GLY A 124 9.65 -5.44 2.67
N ASP A 125 10.83 -6.03 2.43
CA ASP A 125 11.04 -7.47 2.50
C ASP A 125 10.91 -8.01 3.93
N HIS A 126 11.29 -7.21 4.94
CA HIS A 126 11.00 -7.51 6.34
C HIS A 126 9.50 -7.62 6.61
N LEU A 127 8.68 -6.69 6.11
CA LEU A 127 7.23 -6.76 6.29
C LEU A 127 6.61 -7.97 5.58
N LYS A 128 7.06 -8.27 4.34
CA LYS A 128 6.61 -9.45 3.59
C LYS A 128 6.96 -10.75 4.31
N SER A 129 8.20 -10.88 4.77
CA SER A 129 8.68 -12.05 5.52
C SER A 129 7.96 -12.20 6.87
N ALA A 130 7.75 -11.09 7.58
CA ALA A 130 6.98 -11.07 8.83
C ALA A 130 5.53 -11.50 8.60
N SER A 131 4.94 -11.11 7.47
CA SER A 131 3.62 -11.55 7.06
C SER A 131 3.56 -13.07 6.84
N ASP A 132 4.49 -13.65 6.08
CA ASP A 132 4.49 -15.09 5.79
C ASP A 132 4.69 -15.93 7.06
N LEU A 133 5.55 -15.46 7.97
CA LEU A 133 5.73 -16.10 9.29
C LEU A 133 4.56 -15.83 10.23
N GLY A 134 3.77 -14.79 9.97
CA GLY A 134 2.69 -14.29 10.81
C GLY A 134 3.17 -13.80 12.17
N LEU A 135 4.25 -13.02 12.17
CA LEU A 135 4.76 -12.32 13.36
C LEU A 135 3.75 -11.24 13.80
N PRO A 136 3.65 -10.94 15.10
CA PRO A 136 2.78 -9.88 15.60
C PRO A 136 3.44 -8.50 15.41
N LEU A 137 3.78 -8.17 14.17
CA LEU A 137 4.49 -6.96 13.77
C LEU A 137 3.53 -5.96 13.13
N VAL A 138 3.70 -4.68 13.45
CA VAL A 138 3.00 -3.54 12.86
C VAL A 138 4.04 -2.57 12.32
N GLY A 139 3.95 -2.23 11.06
CA GLY A 139 4.82 -1.23 10.43
C GLY A 139 4.32 0.19 10.72
N VAL A 140 5.24 1.13 10.88
CA VAL A 140 4.95 2.57 10.94
C VAL A 140 5.94 3.33 10.06
N GLY A 141 5.41 4.17 9.16
CA GLY A 141 6.22 4.98 8.25
C GLY A 141 5.55 6.31 7.89
N LEU A 142 6.14 7.02 6.93
CA LEU A 142 5.63 8.29 6.41
C LEU A 142 4.98 8.08 5.04
N LEU A 143 3.90 8.82 4.77
CA LEU A 143 3.23 8.83 3.48
C LEU A 143 3.70 10.04 2.66
N TYR A 144 4.60 9.82 1.71
CA TYR A 144 5.15 10.91 0.89
C TYR A 144 4.24 11.23 -0.29
N SER A 145 3.79 12.48 -0.41
CA SER A 145 2.89 12.90 -1.50
C SER A 145 3.58 12.95 -2.86
N ASN A 146 4.86 13.31 -2.92
CA ASN A 146 5.65 13.34 -4.17
C ASN A 146 6.51 12.08 -4.37
N GLY A 147 6.61 11.24 -3.33
CA GLY A 147 7.51 10.09 -3.29
C GLY A 147 8.98 10.47 -3.47
N TYR A 148 9.74 9.61 -4.16
CA TYR A 148 11.09 9.91 -4.65
C TYR A 148 11.04 10.45 -6.09
N PHE A 149 12.02 11.27 -6.47
CA PHE A 149 12.09 11.85 -7.80
C PHE A 149 12.23 10.78 -8.88
N GLN A 150 11.71 11.06 -10.07
CA GLN A 150 11.97 10.28 -11.26
C GLN A 150 13.10 10.92 -12.08
N GLN A 151 14.08 10.09 -12.46
CA GLN A 151 15.21 10.51 -13.26
C GLN A 151 14.82 10.51 -14.74
N LYS A 152 15.09 11.62 -15.43
CA LYS A 152 15.03 11.71 -16.89
C LYS A 152 16.33 12.27 -17.42
N LEU A 153 16.92 11.60 -18.41
CA LEU A 153 18.04 12.15 -19.15
C LEU A 153 17.48 13.02 -20.28
N ASP A 154 17.99 14.24 -20.40
CA ASP A 154 17.71 15.05 -21.57
C ASP A 154 18.55 14.63 -22.78
N LYS A 155 18.31 15.31 -23.91
CA LYS A 155 18.99 15.06 -25.19
C LYS A 155 20.52 15.24 -25.12
N ASP A 156 21.01 15.94 -24.10
CA ASP A 156 22.42 16.25 -23.90
C ASP A 156 23.04 15.34 -22.81
N GLY A 157 22.27 14.39 -22.29
CA GLY A 157 22.70 13.40 -21.29
C GLY A 157 22.66 13.91 -19.85
N TRP A 158 22.07 15.09 -19.59
CA TRP A 158 21.95 15.63 -18.23
C TRP A 158 20.74 15.04 -17.52
N GLN A 159 20.96 14.69 -16.26
CA GLN A 159 19.91 14.27 -15.34
C GLN A 159 19.01 15.45 -15.00
N ASN A 160 17.73 15.27 -15.23
CA ASN A 160 16.65 16.12 -14.76
C ASN A 160 15.76 15.31 -13.83
N GLU A 161 15.25 15.98 -12.80
CA GLU A 161 14.36 15.38 -11.80
C GLU A 161 12.94 15.89 -12.01
N PHE A 162 11.96 14.99 -11.92
CA PHE A 162 10.56 15.38 -11.87
C PHE A 162 9.82 14.59 -10.78
N TYR A 163 8.80 15.24 -10.22
CA TYR A 163 7.99 14.71 -9.14
C TYR A 163 6.57 14.50 -9.64
N ILE A 164 5.98 13.36 -9.29
CA ILE A 164 4.58 13.07 -9.55
C ILE A 164 3.88 13.10 -8.20
N ILE A 165 2.88 13.99 -8.08
CA ILE A 165 1.99 14.04 -6.92
C ILE A 165 1.11 12.79 -6.96
N GLU A 166 1.16 11.98 -5.91
CA GLU A 166 0.29 10.83 -5.76
C GLU A 166 -1.13 11.23 -5.38
N ASP A 167 -2.10 10.58 -6.02
CA ASP A 167 -3.47 10.58 -5.56
C ASP A 167 -3.67 9.36 -4.65
N PHE A 168 -3.65 9.60 -3.33
CA PHE A 168 -3.78 8.55 -2.33
C PHE A 168 -5.06 7.72 -2.46
N ASN A 169 -6.13 8.28 -3.05
CA ASN A 169 -7.37 7.55 -3.29
C ASN A 169 -7.24 6.48 -4.38
N LYS A 170 -6.17 6.53 -5.19
CA LYS A 170 -5.85 5.56 -6.25
C LYS A 170 -4.79 4.55 -5.84
N LEU A 171 -4.45 4.51 -4.55
CA LEU A 171 -3.51 3.56 -3.97
C LEU A 171 -4.28 2.56 -3.09
N PRO A 172 -3.73 1.36 -2.85
CA PRO A 172 -4.35 0.36 -1.98
C PRO A 172 -4.18 0.71 -0.49
N ILE A 173 -4.43 1.97 -0.12
CA ILE A 173 -4.35 2.50 1.24
C ILE A 173 -5.71 3.03 1.67
N GLU A 174 -5.99 2.89 2.96
CA GLU A 174 -7.27 3.32 3.54
C GLU A 174 -7.03 4.38 4.61
N LEU A 175 -7.74 5.50 4.49
CA LEU A 175 -7.76 6.51 5.53
C LEU A 175 -8.40 5.94 6.81
N GLN A 176 -7.67 5.99 7.92
CA GLN A 176 -8.18 5.48 9.18
C GLN A 176 -9.12 6.47 9.84
N LEU A 177 -10.29 5.97 10.24
CA LEU A 177 -11.37 6.76 10.82
C LEU A 177 -11.63 6.33 12.28
N ASP A 178 -12.06 7.27 13.10
CA ASP A 178 -12.55 7.01 14.45
C ASP A 178 -13.97 6.40 14.44
N GLU A 179 -14.50 6.13 15.64
CA GLU A 179 -15.86 5.61 15.84
C GLU A 179 -16.97 6.52 15.26
N ASN A 180 -16.68 7.80 15.04
CA ASN A 180 -17.59 8.79 14.48
C ASN A 180 -17.38 9.00 12.97
N LYS A 181 -16.62 8.12 12.30
CA LYS A 181 -16.24 8.20 10.88
C LYS A 181 -15.44 9.46 10.53
N LYS A 182 -14.70 10.03 11.48
CA LYS A 182 -13.79 11.16 11.24
C LYS A 182 -12.34 10.67 11.10
N PRO A 183 -11.51 11.33 10.28
CA PRO A 183 -10.10 10.97 10.18
C PRO A 183 -9.42 10.95 11.55
N ILE A 184 -8.67 9.87 11.83
CA ILE A 184 -7.83 9.81 13.03
C ILE A 184 -6.71 10.83 12.87
N ILE A 185 -6.64 11.76 13.81
CA ILE A 185 -5.59 12.79 13.88
C ILE A 185 -4.77 12.59 15.15
N VAL A 186 -3.49 12.28 14.98
CA VAL A 186 -2.50 12.26 16.07
C VAL A 186 -1.86 13.63 16.16
N LYS A 187 -1.73 14.18 17.36
CA LYS A 187 -1.05 15.47 17.58
C LYS A 187 0.26 15.25 18.31
N ILE A 188 1.34 15.78 17.75
CA ILE A 188 2.66 15.77 18.38
C ILE A 188 3.15 17.20 18.53
N LYS A 189 3.91 17.47 19.60
CA LYS A 189 4.58 18.76 19.79
C LYS A 189 6.03 18.63 19.29
N ILE A 190 6.40 19.44 18.30
CA ILE A 190 7.79 19.59 17.83
C ILE A 190 8.20 21.04 18.06
N ALA A 191 9.24 21.24 18.88
CA ALA A 191 9.61 22.57 19.39
C ALA A 191 8.39 23.28 20.00
N ASP A 192 8.02 24.46 19.47
CA ASP A 192 6.87 25.25 19.94
C ASP A 192 5.61 25.07 19.09
N GLU A 193 5.63 24.15 18.13
CA GLU A 193 4.51 23.89 17.22
C GLU A 193 3.83 22.56 17.53
N ILE A 194 2.50 22.52 17.32
CA ILE A 194 1.70 21.29 17.35
C ILE A 194 1.47 20.87 15.91
N ILE A 195 1.93 19.67 15.56
CA ILE A 195 1.73 19.07 14.24
C ILE A 195 0.61 18.05 14.35
N SER A 196 -0.37 18.17 13.46
CA SER A 196 -1.47 17.22 13.29
C SER A 196 -1.11 16.21 12.21
N ILE A 197 -1.29 14.92 12.49
CA ILE A 197 -0.88 13.82 11.61
C ILE A 197 -2.11 12.98 11.32
N GLN A 198 -2.45 12.87 10.04
CA GLN A 198 -3.48 11.95 9.54
C GLN A 198 -2.87 10.56 9.35
N VAL A 199 -3.67 9.52 9.61
CA VAL A 199 -3.19 8.12 9.58
C VAL A 199 -3.86 7.36 8.43
N TRP A 200 -3.03 6.79 7.56
CA TRP A 200 -3.43 5.86 6.51
C TRP A 200 -2.97 4.45 6.86
N LYS A 201 -3.66 3.44 6.34
CA LYS A 201 -3.30 2.03 6.55
C LYS A 201 -3.15 1.30 5.22
N LEU A 202 -2.11 0.50 5.12
CA LEU A 202 -1.82 -0.41 4.04
C LEU A 202 -1.74 -1.84 4.59
N ILE A 203 -2.38 -2.79 3.92
CA ILE A 203 -2.34 -4.20 4.34
C ILE A 203 -1.32 -4.96 3.49
N ILE A 204 -0.35 -5.58 4.15
CA ILE A 204 0.74 -6.36 3.54
C ILE A 204 0.58 -7.80 4.02
N GLY A 205 -0.24 -8.58 3.31
CA GLY A 205 -0.62 -9.92 3.76
C GLY A 205 -1.32 -9.85 5.11
N ARG A 206 -0.63 -10.27 6.18
CA ARG A 206 -1.09 -10.24 7.58
C ARG A 206 -0.64 -9.00 8.35
N ILE A 207 0.30 -8.23 7.80
CA ILE A 207 0.89 -7.08 8.48
C ILE A 207 0.11 -5.82 8.13
N GLU A 208 -0.18 -5.02 9.16
CA GLU A 208 -0.69 -3.65 8.99
C GLU A 208 0.50 -2.69 8.98
N LEU A 209 0.56 -1.83 7.97
CA LEU A 209 1.50 -0.71 7.90
C LEU A 209 0.70 0.59 8.00
N TYR A 210 0.98 1.37 9.05
CA TYR A 210 0.44 2.71 9.22
C TYR A 210 1.36 3.75 8.61
N LEU A 211 0.81 4.58 7.72
CA LEU A 211 1.53 5.64 7.04
C LEU A 211 1.01 6.99 7.53
N LEU A 212 1.93 7.82 8.00
CA LEU A 212 1.66 9.10 8.64
C LEU A 212 1.73 10.22 7.60
N ASP A 213 0.70 11.06 7.57
CA ASP A 213 0.54 12.15 6.60
C ASP A 213 0.35 13.48 7.32
N THR A 214 1.23 14.44 7.01
CA THR A 214 1.18 15.80 7.56
C THR A 214 0.57 16.81 6.58
N ASP A 215 0.27 16.41 5.34
CA ASP A 215 -0.26 17.27 4.29
C ASP A 215 -1.77 17.55 4.46
N ILE A 216 -2.12 18.11 5.62
CA ILE A 216 -3.50 18.40 6.01
C ILE A 216 -3.69 19.87 6.39
N LYS A 217 -4.88 20.39 6.11
CA LYS A 217 -5.26 21.80 6.34
C LYS A 217 -4.96 22.35 7.75
N PRO A 218 -5.06 21.58 8.85
CA PRO A 218 -4.72 22.09 10.18
C PRO A 218 -3.25 22.50 10.37
N ASN A 219 -2.34 22.01 9.52
CA ASN A 219 -0.91 22.29 9.63
C ASN A 219 -0.52 23.56 8.84
N SER A 220 0.53 24.23 9.32
CA SER A 220 1.21 25.29 8.55
C SER A 220 1.77 24.73 7.25
N LYS A 221 2.06 25.61 6.26
CA LYS A 221 2.67 25.17 4.99
C LYS A 221 3.97 24.38 5.24
N LYS A 222 4.84 24.91 6.10
CA LYS A 222 6.09 24.26 6.51
C LYS A 222 5.87 22.86 7.09
N ASN A 223 4.84 22.67 7.92
CA ASN A 223 4.57 21.38 8.53
C ASN A 223 3.93 20.38 7.58
N ARG A 224 3.22 20.85 6.54
CA ARG A 224 2.72 19.99 5.46
C ARG A 224 3.84 19.44 4.59
N GLU A 225 4.93 20.20 4.45
CA GLU A 225 6.12 19.81 3.66
C GLU A 225 6.92 18.65 4.30
N ILE A 226 6.68 18.31 5.58
CA ILE A 226 7.36 17.20 6.29
C ILE A 226 7.17 15.86 5.57
N THR A 227 5.98 15.63 5.01
CA THR A 227 5.64 14.41 4.25
C THR A 227 5.48 14.70 2.76
N GLU A 228 6.08 15.78 2.25
CA GLU A 228 6.01 16.08 0.82
C GLU A 228 6.91 15.13 0.02
N THR A 229 8.19 15.07 0.37
CA THR A 229 9.19 14.38 -0.46
C THR A 229 10.06 13.47 0.39
N LEU A 230 10.33 12.26 -0.11
CA LEU A 230 11.27 11.36 0.54
C LEU A 230 12.69 11.89 0.35
N TYR A 231 13.35 12.22 1.47
CA TYR A 231 14.64 12.94 1.49
C TYR A 231 14.60 14.28 0.72
N GLY A 232 13.47 14.98 0.77
CA GLY A 232 13.41 16.36 0.34
C GLY A 232 14.22 17.24 1.28
N GLY A 233 15.09 18.09 0.71
CA GLY A 233 15.60 19.25 1.42
C GLY A 233 17.12 19.38 1.53
N ASP A 234 17.51 20.49 2.16
CA ASP A 234 18.86 21.01 2.29
C ASP A 234 19.58 20.43 3.53
N ILE A 235 20.63 21.10 4.01
CA ILE A 235 21.45 20.66 5.15
C ILE A 235 20.61 20.48 6.45
N GLU A 236 19.43 21.10 6.59
CA GLU A 236 18.58 20.89 7.78
C GLU A 236 17.75 19.61 7.71
N THR A 237 17.53 19.07 6.51
CA THR A 237 16.67 17.90 6.25
C THR A 237 17.48 16.62 5.97
N ARG A 238 18.80 16.76 5.81
CA ARG A 238 19.76 15.65 5.75
C ARG A 238 20.37 15.41 7.14
N ILE A 239 20.24 14.18 7.64
CA ILE A 239 21.02 13.67 8.78
C ILE A 239 22.38 13.20 8.27
#